data_AF-A0A9E5KYQ9-F1
#
_entry.id   AF-A0A9E5KYQ9-F1
#
_cell.length_a   1.000
_cell.length_b   1.000
_cell.length_c   1.000
_cell.angle_alpha   90.00
_cell.angle_beta   90.00
_cell.angle_gamma   90.00
#
_symmetry.space_group_name_H-M   'P 1'
#
loop_
_entity.id
_entity.type
_entity.pdbx_description
1 polymer ?
#
loop_
_entity_poly.entity_id
_entity_poly.type
_entity_poly.pdbx_seq_one_letter_code
_entity_poly.pdbx_strand_id
1 'polypeptide(L)'
;MHNTPTTKTIIANCLKWILLLSLLALAILPLIWLFVSSLRTNLELQTSPFGWPEKLQWGNYSKALSMASLPRLLFNSILVAASTVLLNSLVTSMGAFILAREQFRFRDVLYTILTAGVLVPVISFMVPYFSMITRSGLYNT
;
A
#
# COMPACT_ATOMS: atom_id res chain seq x y z
N MET A 1 -2.17 0.35 -44.73
CA MET A 1 -3.62 0.67 -44.76
C MET A 1 -4.03 1.09 -43.36
N HIS A 2 -4.25 2.39 -43.18
CA HIS A 2 -4.56 3.01 -41.88
C HIS A 2 -6.04 2.75 -41.59
N ASN A 3 -6.36 1.92 -40.59
CA ASN A 3 -7.73 1.73 -40.14
C ASN A 3 -8.19 3.07 -39.53
N THR A 4 -8.99 3.84 -40.27
CA THR A 4 -9.58 5.06 -39.74
C THR A 4 -10.54 4.69 -38.61
N PRO A 5 -10.44 5.35 -37.45
CA PRO A 5 -11.32 5.05 -36.33
C PRO A 5 -12.77 5.35 -36.74
N THR A 6 -13.62 4.33 -36.68
CA THR A 6 -15.05 4.48 -36.87
C THR A 6 -15.64 5.42 -35.81
N THR A 7 -16.67 6.21 -36.14
CA THR A 7 -17.30 7.18 -35.22
C THR A 7 -17.68 6.57 -33.86
N LYS A 8 -18.07 5.29 -33.83
CA LYS A 8 -18.35 4.53 -32.61
C LYS A 8 -17.13 4.38 -31.69
N THR A 9 -15.93 4.21 -32.27
CA THR A 9 -14.66 4.09 -31.53
C THR A 9 -14.25 5.42 -30.92
N ILE A 10 -14.51 6.54 -31.60
CA ILE A 10 -14.22 7.89 -31.09
C ILE A 10 -15.10 8.21 -29.88
N ILE A 11 -16.40 7.95 -29.97
CA ILE A 11 -17.35 8.17 -28.86
C ILE A 11 -17.00 7.29 -27.65
N ALA A 12 -16.69 6.01 -27.87
CA ALA A 12 -16.28 5.10 -26.80
C ALA A 12 -14.99 5.56 -26.11
N ASN A 13 -14.01 6.07 -26.87
CA ASN A 13 -12.79 6.63 -26.31
C ASN A 13 -13.06 7.91 -25.51
N CYS A 14 -13.88 8.84 -26.01
CA CYS A 14 -14.27 10.03 -25.24
C CYS A 14 -14.95 9.67 -23.92
N LEU A 15 -15.89 8.71 -23.95
CA LEU A 15 -16.56 8.24 -22.73
C LEU A 15 -15.58 7.58 -21.75
N LYS A 16 -14.64 6.76 -22.25
CA LYS A 16 -13.55 6.18 -21.45
C LYS A 16 -12.71 7.27 -20.78
N TRP A 17 -12.30 8.30 -21.51
CA TRP A 17 -11.50 9.39 -20.95
C TRP A 17 -12.26 10.21 -19.92
N ILE A 18 -13.54 10.51 -20.15
CA ILE A 18 -14.39 11.19 -19.17
C ILE A 18 -14.50 10.36 -17.88
N LEU A 19 -14.72 9.05 -18.00
CA LEU A 19 -14.78 8.13 -16.85
C LEU A 19 -13.44 8.06 -16.10
N LEU A 20 -12.31 7.99 -16.82
CA LEU A 20 -10.99 7.98 -16.20
C LEU A 20 -10.69 9.29 -15.47
N LEU A 21 -11.04 10.43 -16.06
CA LEU A 21 -10.85 11.75 -15.45
C LEU A 21 -11.74 11.92 -14.22
N SER A 22 -12.97 11.43 -14.23
CA SER A 22 -13.86 11.50 -13.06
C SER A 22 -13.37 10.60 -11.92
N LEU A 23 -12.93 9.38 -12.21
CA LEU A 23 -12.30 8.49 -11.23
C LEU A 23 -11.01 9.08 -10.65
N LEU A 24 -10.19 9.69 -11.50
CA LEU A 24 -8.98 10.39 -11.05
C LEU A 24 -9.33 11.55 -10.11
N ALA A 25 -10.32 12.37 -10.46
CA ALA A 25 -10.76 13.46 -9.60
C ALA A 25 -11.24 12.93 -8.23
N LEU A 26 -12.07 11.89 -8.22
CA LEU A 26 -12.55 11.26 -6.98
C LEU A 26 -11.40 10.69 -6.14
N ALA A 27 -10.38 10.10 -6.76
CA ALA A 27 -9.22 9.56 -6.06
C ALA A 27 -8.31 10.66 -5.50
N ILE A 28 -8.18 11.80 -6.18
CA ILE A 28 -7.32 12.92 -5.74
C ILE A 28 -7.96 13.75 -4.63
N LEU A 29 -9.29 13.87 -4.58
CA LEU A 29 -10.01 14.64 -3.55
C LEU A 29 -9.55 14.35 -2.11
N PRO A 30 -9.47 13.10 -1.63
CA PRO A 30 -8.99 12.81 -0.27
C PRO A 30 -7.52 13.15 -0.08
N LEU A 31 -6.67 13.08 -1.13
CA LEU A 31 -5.27 13.51 -1.05
C LEU A 31 -5.15 15.04 -0.89
N ILE A 32 -5.93 15.80 -1.66
CA ILE A 32 -5.98 17.27 -1.51
C ILE A 32 -6.47 17.62 -0.11
N TRP A 33 -7.53 16.95 0.36
CA TRP A 33 -8.07 17.18 1.70
C TRP A 33 -7.05 16.85 2.79
N LEU A 34 -6.31 15.75 2.66
CA LEU A 34 -5.24 15.38 3.60
C LEU A 34 -4.11 16.40 3.60
N PHE A 35 -3.71 16.90 2.42
CA PHE A 35 -2.69 17.93 2.29
C PHE A 35 -3.13 19.24 2.96
N VAL A 36 -4.35 19.69 2.66
CA VAL A 36 -4.94 20.88 3.29
C VAL A 36 -5.03 20.70 4.82
N SER A 37 -5.48 19.54 5.28
CA SER A 37 -5.60 19.22 6.71
C SER A 37 -4.24 19.24 7.43
N SER A 38 -3.16 18.85 6.75
CA SER A 38 -1.80 18.90 7.33
C SER A 38 -1.30 20.32 7.62
N LEU A 39 -1.89 21.33 6.97
CA LEU A 39 -1.57 22.75 7.13
C LEU A 39 -2.49 23.47 8.13
N ARG A 40 -3.38 22.75 8.81
CA ARG A 40 -4.38 23.30 9.75
C ARG A 40 -3.98 23.07 11.20
N THR A 41 -4.62 23.82 12.11
CA THR A 41 -4.50 23.57 13.55
C THR A 41 -5.41 22.43 14.00
N ASN A 42 -5.08 21.76 15.12
CA ASN A 42 -5.94 20.71 15.68
C ASN A 42 -7.35 21.22 16.00
N LEU A 43 -7.48 22.49 16.44
CA LEU A 43 -8.76 23.12 16.72
C LEU A 43 -9.60 23.26 15.45
N GLU A 44 -9.01 23.75 14.37
CA GLU A 44 -9.67 23.87 13.06
C GLU A 44 -10.16 22.53 12.50
N LEU A 45 -9.38 21.45 12.70
CA LEU A 45 -9.78 20.10 12.28
C LEU A 45 -10.99 19.58 13.07
N GLN A 46 -11.14 19.98 14.33
CA GLN A 46 -12.27 19.58 15.18
C GLN A 46 -13.52 20.44 14.95
N THR A 47 -13.35 21.76 14.76
CA THR A 47 -14.47 22.70 14.60
C THR A 47 -15.00 22.77 13.18
N SER A 48 -14.16 22.55 12.18
CA SER A 48 -14.54 22.57 10.76
C SER A 48 -13.78 21.49 9.98
N PRO A 49 -14.23 20.23 10.00
CA PRO A 49 -13.50 19.09 9.41
C PRO A 49 -13.22 19.23 7.90
N PHE A 50 -14.12 19.88 7.14
CA PHE A 50 -13.97 20.12 5.69
C PHE A 50 -13.65 21.58 5.34
N GLY A 51 -13.28 22.38 6.34
CA GLY A 51 -12.89 23.77 6.15
C GLY A 51 -11.53 23.94 5.47
N TRP A 52 -11.36 25.11 4.86
CA TRP A 52 -10.06 25.58 4.39
C TRP A 52 -9.22 26.11 5.57
N PRO A 53 -7.88 26.15 5.46
CA PRO A 53 -7.02 26.66 6.52
C PRO A 53 -7.19 28.17 6.62
N GLU A 54 -7.45 28.69 7.82
CA GLU A 54 -7.49 30.14 8.04
C GLU A 54 -6.09 30.76 7.96
N LYS A 55 -5.08 30.02 8.43
CA LYS A 55 -3.66 30.36 8.32
C LYS A 55 -2.86 29.11 7.99
N LEU A 56 -1.95 29.22 7.03
CA LEU A 56 -1.08 28.11 6.62
C LEU A 56 -0.07 27.78 7.74
N GLN A 57 -0.21 26.61 8.37
CA GLN A 57 0.64 26.14 9.45
C GLN A 57 1.85 25.34 8.94
N TRP A 58 2.78 25.99 8.23
CA TRP A 58 4.03 25.36 7.77
C TRP A 58 4.89 24.80 8.92
N GLY A 59 4.76 25.37 10.11
CA GLY A 59 5.41 24.90 11.34
C GLY A 59 5.02 23.48 11.73
N ASN A 60 3.88 22.96 11.26
CA ASN A 60 3.47 21.57 11.49
C ASN A 60 4.50 20.58 10.94
N TYR A 61 5.12 20.85 9.79
CA TYR A 61 6.15 19.97 9.22
C TYR A 61 7.43 19.97 10.07
N SER A 62 7.94 21.15 10.45
CA SER A 62 9.12 21.25 11.31
C SER A 62 8.90 20.59 12.67
N LYS A 63 7.71 20.79 13.25
CA LYS A 63 7.30 20.16 14.50
C LYS A 63 7.16 18.64 14.36
N ALA A 64 6.61 18.14 13.25
CA ALA A 64 6.51 16.71 12.97
C ALA A 64 7.88 16.04 12.80
N LEU A 65 8.81 16.72 12.12
CA LEU A 65 10.18 16.21 11.93
C LEU A 65 10.95 16.14 13.25
N SER A 66 10.74 17.08 14.17
CA SER A 66 11.48 17.18 15.44
C SER A 66 10.85 16.41 16.60
N MET A 67 9.52 16.37 16.72
CA MET A 67 8.84 15.76 17.89
C MET A 67 8.80 14.24 17.86
N ALA A 68 8.74 13.61 16.68
CA ALA A 68 8.35 12.20 16.58
C ALA A 68 9.51 11.24 16.23
N SER A 69 10.76 11.70 16.21
CA SER A 69 11.84 10.94 15.55
C SER A 69 11.41 10.47 14.15
N LEU A 70 10.58 11.26 13.46
CA LEU A 70 9.92 10.88 12.22
C LEU A 70 10.93 10.38 11.17
N PRO A 71 12.10 11.02 11.00
CA PRO A 71 13.11 10.51 10.07
C PRO A 71 13.58 9.09 10.41
N ARG A 72 13.73 8.77 11.70
CA ARG A 72 14.11 7.41 12.15
C ARG A 72 12.99 6.41 11.91
N LEU A 73 11.74 6.78 12.16
CA LEU A 73 10.58 5.94 11.90
C LEU A 73 10.42 5.65 10.39
N LEU A 74 10.60 6.66 9.56
CA LEU A 74 10.59 6.53 8.10
C LEU A 74 11.73 5.62 7.63
N PHE A 75 12.95 5.85 8.13
CA PHE A 75 14.10 5.03 7.79
C PHE A 75 13.90 3.55 8.20
N ASN A 76 13.44 3.30 9.42
CA ASN A 76 13.15 1.93 9.88
C ASN A 76 12.08 1.26 9.01
N SER A 77 11.02 1.99 8.64
CA SER A 77 9.95 1.46 7.78
C SER A 77 10.47 1.11 6.38
N ILE A 78 11.28 1.99 5.79
CA ILE A 78 11.91 1.76 4.48
C ILE A 78 12.85 0.55 4.55
N LEU A 79 13.70 0.49 5.57
CA LEU A 79 14.66 -0.59 5.76
C LEU A 79 13.94 -1.94 5.90
N VAL A 80 12.90 -2.01 6.74
CA VAL A 80 12.09 -3.21 6.92
C VAL A 80 11.37 -3.56 5.62
N ALA A 81 10.65 -2.63 5.00
CA ALA A 81 9.92 -2.91 3.76
C ALA A 81 10.84 -3.37 2.63
N ALA A 82 11.97 -2.70 2.41
CA ALA A 82 12.93 -3.06 1.37
C ALA A 82 13.56 -4.44 1.64
N SER A 83 14.04 -4.67 2.87
CA SER A 83 14.65 -5.95 3.23
C SER A 83 13.65 -7.11 3.14
N THR A 84 12.42 -6.92 3.63
CA THR A 84 11.35 -7.93 3.52
C THR A 84 11.00 -8.21 2.07
N VAL A 85 10.81 -7.19 1.22
CA VAL A 85 10.46 -7.40 -0.19
C VAL A 85 11.57 -8.13 -0.93
N LEU A 86 12.83 -7.75 -0.71
CA LEU A 86 13.98 -8.40 -1.35
C LEU A 86 14.09 -9.86 -0.94
N LEU A 87 14.12 -10.14 0.37
CA LEU A 87 14.24 -11.51 0.88
C LEU A 87 13.04 -12.37 0.48
N ASN A 88 11.82 -11.85 0.61
CA ASN A 88 10.61 -12.56 0.23
C ASN A 88 10.62 -12.88 -1.27
N SER A 89 10.88 -11.90 -2.13
CA SER A 89 10.90 -12.11 -3.59
C SER A 89 11.95 -13.16 -4.01
N LEU A 90 13.15 -13.13 -3.42
CA LEU A 90 14.19 -14.13 -3.67
C LEU A 90 13.70 -15.54 -3.30
N VAL A 91 13.21 -15.74 -2.07
CA VAL A 91 12.77 -17.05 -1.60
C VAL A 91 11.54 -17.54 -2.38
N THR A 92 10.53 -16.68 -2.59
CA THR A 92 9.31 -17.06 -3.28
C THR A 92 9.53 -17.33 -4.76
N SER A 93 10.44 -16.60 -5.42
CA SER A 93 10.73 -16.83 -6.84
C SER A 93 11.39 -18.19 -7.08
N MET A 94 12.31 -18.61 -6.20
CA MET A 94 12.93 -19.94 -6.26
C MET A 94 11.89 -21.06 -6.12
N GLY A 95 10.99 -20.94 -5.14
CA GLY A 95 9.91 -21.91 -4.94
C GLY A 95 8.89 -21.91 -6.09
N ALA A 96 8.50 -20.73 -6.55
CA ALA A 96 7.56 -20.56 -7.66
C ALA A 96 8.11 -21.13 -8.97
N PHE A 97 9.42 -20.99 -9.23
CA PHE A 97 10.06 -21.53 -10.44
C PHE A 97 9.91 -23.05 -10.55
N ILE A 98 10.22 -23.78 -9.46
CA ILE A 98 10.11 -25.24 -9.44
C ILE A 98 8.64 -25.66 -9.58
N LEU A 99 7.72 -25.03 -8.86
CA LEU A 99 6.29 -25.33 -8.96
C LEU A 99 5.71 -25.05 -10.36
N ALA A 100 6.23 -24.03 -11.05
CA ALA A 100 5.76 -23.64 -12.38
C ALA A 100 6.35 -24.53 -13.50
N ARG A 101 7.61 -24.95 -13.40
CA ARG A 101 8.31 -25.64 -14.49
C ARG A 101 8.44 -27.15 -14.32
N GLU A 102 8.59 -27.64 -13.10
CA GLU A 102 8.86 -29.07 -12.85
C GLU A 102 7.58 -29.82 -12.48
N GLN A 103 7.42 -31.03 -13.02
CA GLN A 103 6.32 -31.94 -12.65
C GLN A 103 6.85 -33.04 -11.72
N PHE A 104 6.68 -32.83 -10.40
CA PHE A 104 7.05 -33.81 -9.38
C PHE A 104 5.81 -34.32 -8.62
N ARG A 105 5.94 -35.49 -8.00
CA ARG A 105 4.83 -36.28 -7.42
C ARG A 105 3.89 -35.52 -6.46
N PHE A 106 4.40 -34.52 -5.71
CA PHE A 106 3.63 -33.77 -4.71
C PHE A 106 3.32 -32.33 -5.12
N ARG A 107 3.52 -31.97 -6.39
CA ARG A 107 3.34 -30.60 -6.90
C ARG A 107 1.95 -30.06 -6.64
N ASP A 108 0.91 -30.81 -7.02
CA ASP A 108 -0.47 -30.33 -6.93
C ASP A 108 -0.91 -30.18 -5.47
N VAL A 109 -0.47 -31.07 -4.58
CA VAL A 109 -0.73 -30.97 -3.14
C VAL A 109 -0.11 -29.70 -2.57
N LEU A 110 1.15 -29.42 -2.86
CA LEU A 110 1.82 -28.18 -2.41
C LEU A 110 1.13 -26.94 -2.99
N TYR A 111 0.79 -26.96 -4.27
CA TYR A 111 0.08 -25.86 -4.91
C TYR A 111 -1.29 -25.59 -4.26
N THR A 112 -2.06 -26.64 -3.97
CA THR A 112 -3.35 -26.54 -3.27
C THR A 112 -3.19 -26.02 -1.84
N ILE A 113 -2.19 -26.48 -1.09
CA ILE A 113 -1.94 -26.00 0.28
C ILE A 113 -1.56 -24.51 0.27
N LEU A 114 -0.65 -24.11 -0.62
CA LEU A 114 -0.22 -22.71 -0.73
C LEU A 114 -1.37 -21.77 -1.12
N THR A 115 -2.22 -22.19 -2.07
CA THR A 115 -3.39 -21.41 -2.49
C THR A 115 -4.49 -21.40 -1.44
N ALA A 116 -4.75 -22.52 -0.75
CA ALA A 116 -5.67 -22.57 0.39
C ALA A 116 -5.22 -21.66 1.53
N GLY A 117 -3.91 -21.50 1.74
CA GLY A 117 -3.35 -20.57 2.72
C GLY A 117 -3.77 -19.12 2.52
N VAL A 118 -4.06 -18.69 1.28
CA VAL A 118 -4.53 -17.33 0.96
C VAL A 118 -5.93 -17.06 1.54
N LEU A 119 -6.73 -18.11 1.78
CA LEU A 119 -8.07 -17.99 2.37
C LEU A 119 -8.01 -17.74 3.88
N VAL A 120 -6.87 -17.99 4.53
CA VAL A 120 -6.72 -17.82 5.97
C VAL A 120 -6.64 -16.32 6.30
N PRO A 121 -7.48 -15.79 7.20
CA PRO A 121 -7.45 -14.39 7.58
C PRO A 121 -6.10 -14.00 8.20
N VAL A 122 -5.52 -12.89 7.74
CA VAL A 122 -4.20 -12.41 8.20
C VAL A 122 -4.17 -12.16 9.71
N ILE A 123 -5.28 -11.70 10.28
CA ILE A 123 -5.41 -11.39 11.72
C ILE A 123 -5.20 -12.63 12.59
N SER A 124 -5.57 -13.82 12.10
CA SER A 124 -5.37 -15.10 12.81
C SER A 124 -3.89 -15.41 13.07
N PHE A 125 -2.98 -14.85 12.27
CA PHE A 125 -1.54 -15.06 12.44
C PHE A 125 -0.89 -14.13 13.46
N MET A 126 -1.58 -13.08 13.93
CA MET A 126 -0.99 -12.08 14.83
C MET A 126 -0.48 -12.69 16.14
N VAL A 127 -1.29 -13.53 16.80
CA VAL A 127 -0.92 -14.23 18.04
C VAL A 127 0.25 -15.20 17.85
N PRO A 128 0.22 -16.14 16.88
CA PRO A 128 1.33 -17.06 16.69
C PRO A 128 2.61 -16.36 16.24
N TYR A 129 2.55 -15.32 15.40
CA TYR A 129 3.73 -14.54 15.01
C TYR A 129 4.40 -13.86 16.21
N PHE A 130 3.61 -13.22 17.07
CA PHE A 130 4.14 -12.61 18.29
C PHE A 130 4.81 -13.65 19.21
N SER A 131 4.18 -14.81 19.38
CA SER A 131 4.73 -15.92 20.16
C SER A 131 6.04 -16.44 19.57
N MET A 132 6.13 -16.58 18.24
CA MET A 132 7.36 -17.03 17.55
C MET A 132 8.51 -16.04 17.74
N ILE A 133 8.26 -14.73 17.56
CA ILE A 133 9.29 -13.69 17.73
C ILE A 133 9.77 -13.61 19.18
N THR A 134 8.86 -13.75 20.14
CA THR A 134 9.21 -13.73 21.57
C THR A 134 10.04 -14.97 21.94
N ARG A 135 9.64 -16.15 21.47
CA ARG A 135 10.37 -17.41 21.70
C ARG A 135 11.74 -17.45 21.03
N SER A 136 11.91 -16.76 19.90
CA SER A 136 13.21 -16.66 19.23
C SER A 136 14.16 -15.64 19.86
N GLY A 137 13.70 -14.89 20.89
CA GLY A 137 14.51 -13.86 21.56
C GLY A 137 14.73 -12.59 20.73
N LEU A 138 14.03 -12.44 19.60
CA LEU A 138 14.12 -11.29 18.69
C LEU A 138 13.17 -10.15 19.09
N TYR A 139 12.52 -10.26 20.24
CA TYR A 139 11.59 -9.25 20.72
C TYR A 139 12.35 -8.11 21.42
N ASN A 140 12.18 -6.89 20.90
CA ASN A 140 12.74 -5.65 21.44
C ASN A 140 14.28 -5.65 21.56
N THR A 141 14.96 -6.23 20.56
CA THR A 141 16.40 -6.11 20.30
C THR A 141 16.63 -5.14 19.15
#